data_AF-A0A1F8MH79-F1
#
_entry.id   AF-A0A1F8MH79-F1
#
_cell.length_a   1.000
_cell.length_b   1.000
_cell.length_c   1.000
_cell.angle_alpha   90.00
_cell.angle_beta   90.00
_cell.angle_gamma   90.00
#
_symmetry.space_group_name_H-M   'P 1'
#
loop_
_entity.id
_entity.type
_entity.pdbx_description
1 polymer ?
#
loop_
_entity_poly.entity_id
_entity_poly.type
_entity_poly.pdbx_seq_one_letter_code
_entity_poly.pdbx_strand_id
1 'polypeptide(L)'
;MRYTRKQKKEIAEYQGQRRNYRDDWSGRITKVVYLCKMCHSSKEYDLDDLEVDHIIPVSIGGPETLDNRQLLCPKHNKKKGTAIRIKGKLIRIKPRTVKKKGSTTKKKRTTTKRKATTVRRKASTVKRRG
;
A
#
# COMPACT_ATOMS: atom_id res chain seq x y z
N MET A 1 13.14 10.01 9.37
CA MET A 1 13.11 11.15 10.32
C MET A 1 13.54 10.63 11.68
N ARG A 2 14.46 11.28 12.38
CA ARG A 2 14.81 10.90 13.76
C ARG A 2 14.03 11.82 14.72
N TYR A 3 13.20 11.24 15.58
CA TYR A 3 12.49 11.99 16.61
C TYR A 3 13.40 12.22 17.81
N THR A 4 13.35 13.44 18.34
CA THR A 4 14.04 13.79 19.59
C THR A 4 13.38 13.10 20.79
N ARG A 5 14.13 12.93 21.88
CA ARG A 5 13.58 12.39 23.14
C ARG A 5 12.40 13.22 23.64
N LYS A 6 12.45 14.55 23.50
CA LYS A 6 11.35 15.46 23.86
C LYS A 6 10.08 15.16 23.07
N GLN A 7 10.18 15.02 21.75
CA GLN A 7 9.03 14.66 20.90
C GLN A 7 8.47 13.27 21.23
N LYS A 8 9.34 12.28 21.47
CA LYS A 8 8.89 10.94 21.88
C LYS A 8 8.10 11.01 23.19
N LYS A 9 8.54 11.83 24.15
CA LYS A 9 7.86 12.01 25.44
C LYS A 9 6.48 12.63 25.26
N GLU A 10 6.38 13.67 24.44
CA GLU A 10 5.11 14.32 24.11
C GLU A 10 4.11 13.34 23.46
N ILE A 11 4.57 12.54 22.49
CA ILE A 11 3.76 11.48 21.87
C ILE A 11 3.31 10.46 22.93
N ALA A 12 4.22 10.04 23.81
CA ALA A 12 3.91 9.06 24.84
C ALA A 12 2.84 9.55 25.81
N GLU A 13 2.93 10.81 26.23
CA GLU A 13 1.97 11.44 27.14
C GLU A 13 0.61 11.58 26.43
N TYR A 14 0.60 12.06 25.19
CA TYR A 14 -0.63 12.18 24.39
C TYR A 14 -1.33 10.82 24.19
N GLN A 15 -0.56 9.77 23.91
CA GLN A 15 -1.10 8.43 23.60
C GLN A 15 -1.36 7.56 24.85
N GLY A 16 -1.11 8.06 26.05
CA GLY A 16 -1.22 7.27 27.30
C GLY A 16 -0.21 6.12 27.39
N GLN A 17 0.94 6.27 26.72
CA GLN A 17 2.02 5.28 26.66
C GLN A 17 3.10 5.51 27.71
N ARG A 18 2.83 6.35 28.71
CA ARG A 18 3.71 6.62 29.85
C ARG A 18 3.07 6.05 31.11
N ARG A 19 3.83 5.29 31.89
CA ARG A 19 3.44 4.79 33.22
C ARG A 19 4.40 5.34 34.27
N ASN A 20 3.83 5.79 35.38
CA ASN A 20 4.56 6.26 36.55
C ASN A 20 4.32 5.28 37.69
N TYR A 21 5.40 4.83 38.31
CA TYR A 21 5.36 4.11 39.59
C TYR A 21 5.46 5.10 40.73
N ARG A 22 4.63 4.89 41.75
CA ARG A 22 4.61 5.70 42.96
C ARG A 22 5.01 4.87 44.15
N ASP A 23 5.70 5.45 45.11
CA ASP A 23 5.93 4.81 46.40
C ASP A 23 4.68 4.92 47.29
N ASP A 24 4.46 3.89 48.11
CA ASP A 24 3.25 3.79 48.94
C ASP A 24 3.20 4.83 50.08
N TRP A 25 4.36 5.32 50.52
CA TRP A 25 4.46 6.19 51.70
C TRP A 25 4.26 7.68 51.38
N SER A 26 4.90 8.18 50.33
CA SER A 26 4.89 9.61 49.95
C SER A 26 4.12 9.90 48.66
N GLY A 27 3.73 8.85 47.90
CA GLY A 27 3.05 8.97 46.61
C GLY A 27 3.89 9.62 45.52
N ARG A 28 5.21 9.80 45.73
CA ARG A 28 6.12 10.41 44.76
C ARG A 28 6.40 9.44 43.63
N ILE A 29 6.67 9.99 42.45
CA ILE A 29 7.03 9.17 41.29
C ILE A 29 8.46 8.66 41.49
N THR A 30 8.63 7.35 41.59
CA THR A 30 9.93 6.70 41.77
C THR A 30 10.51 6.21 40.45
N LYS A 31 9.66 5.79 39.50
CA LYS A 31 10.08 5.28 38.20
C LYS A 31 9.12 5.71 37.11
N VAL A 32 9.64 6.11 35.96
CA VAL A 32 8.87 6.37 34.76
C VAL A 32 9.25 5.35 33.70
N VAL A 33 8.25 4.70 33.12
CA VAL A 33 8.45 3.75 32.02
C VAL A 33 7.50 4.05 30.87
N TYR A 34 7.84 3.52 29.71
CA TYR A 34 7.05 3.70 28.50
C TYR A 34 6.56 2.36 27.95
N LEU A 35 5.39 2.38 27.32
CA LEU A 35 4.69 1.21 26.84
C LEU A 35 4.53 1.26 25.33
N CYS A 36 4.84 0.16 24.65
CA CYS A 36 4.55 0.01 23.23
C CYS A 36 3.04 -0.13 23.01
N LYS A 37 2.47 0.58 22.02
CA LYS A 37 1.02 0.59 21.75
C LYS A 37 0.46 -0.81 21.45
N MET A 38 1.30 -1.71 20.92
CA MET A 38 0.91 -3.09 20.62
C MET A 38 1.23 -4.08 21.74
N CYS A 39 2.21 -3.78 22.60
CA CYS A 39 2.51 -4.61 23.78
C CYS A 39 1.58 -4.34 24.95
N HIS A 40 1.09 -3.10 25.07
CA HIS A 40 0.46 -2.60 26.29
C HIS A 40 1.32 -2.91 27.54
N SER A 41 0.69 -3.37 28.62
CA SER A 41 1.30 -3.70 29.92
C SER A 41 2.23 -4.91 29.92
N SER A 42 2.36 -5.65 28.80
CA SER A 42 3.18 -6.87 28.77
C SER A 42 4.68 -6.61 28.90
N LYS A 43 5.15 -5.41 28.55
CA LYS A 43 6.56 -5.05 28.65
C LYS A 43 6.76 -3.54 28.80
N GLU A 44 7.73 -3.20 29.64
CA GLU A 44 8.20 -1.84 29.90
C GLU A 44 9.46 -1.52 29.08
N TYR A 45 9.61 -0.26 28.71
CA TYR A 45 10.70 0.23 27.89
C TYR A 45 11.19 1.59 28.39
N ASP A 46 12.47 1.86 28.14
CA ASP A 46 12.95 3.24 28.11
C ASP A 46 12.51 3.93 26.82
N LEU A 47 12.48 5.25 26.85
CA LEU A 47 12.00 6.04 25.72
C LEU A 47 12.88 5.89 24.46
N ASP A 48 14.16 5.59 24.66
CA ASP A 48 15.11 5.41 23.57
C ASP A 48 14.89 4.11 22.80
N ASP A 49 14.39 3.07 23.48
CA ASP A 49 14.11 1.75 22.91
C ASP A 49 12.88 1.74 22.00
N LEU A 50 12.04 2.78 22.09
CA LEU A 50 10.80 2.88 21.32
C LEU A 50 10.99 3.71 20.04
N GLU A 51 10.34 3.26 18.99
CA GLU A 51 10.28 3.93 17.68
C GLU A 51 8.94 4.63 17.51
N VAL A 52 8.97 5.82 16.90
CA VAL A 52 7.74 6.54 16.53
C VAL A 52 7.27 6.02 15.19
N ASP A 53 6.00 5.63 15.11
CA ASP A 53 5.37 5.12 13.91
C ASP A 53 4.02 5.82 13.69
N HIS A 54 3.64 6.01 12.43
CA HIS A 54 2.35 6.59 12.08
C HIS A 54 1.28 5.50 11.98
N ILE A 55 0.13 5.68 12.64
CA ILE A 55 -1.01 4.74 12.59
C ILE A 55 -1.45 4.57 11.14
N ILE A 56 -1.74 5.68 10.47
CA ILE A 56 -1.97 5.79 9.02
C ILE A 56 -0.66 6.27 8.39
N PRO A 57 -0.03 5.49 7.49
CA PRO A 57 1.20 5.91 6.84
C PRO A 57 1.03 7.20 6.03
N VAL A 58 2.03 8.08 6.13
CA VAL A 58 2.11 9.35 5.38
C VAL A 58 2.02 9.10 3.87
N SER A 59 2.58 7.99 3.38
CA SER A 59 2.57 7.60 1.97
C SER A 59 1.16 7.36 1.40
N ILE A 60 0.15 7.16 2.25
CA ILE A 60 -1.25 7.01 1.84
C ILE A 60 -2.13 8.18 2.31
N GLY A 61 -1.52 9.31 2.67
CA GLY A 61 -2.23 10.51 3.12
C GLY A 61 -2.49 10.58 4.62
N GLY A 62 -1.78 9.79 5.44
CA GLY A 62 -1.87 9.89 6.89
C GLY A 62 -1.33 11.24 7.40
N PRO A 63 -1.99 11.87 8.39
CA PRO A 63 -1.57 13.17 8.91
C PRO A 63 -0.30 13.09 9.77
N GLU A 64 0.44 14.19 9.90
CA GLU A 64 1.65 14.28 10.75
C GLU A 64 1.34 14.71 12.20
N THR A 65 0.08 14.60 12.61
CA THR A 65 -0.45 15.03 13.91
C THR A 65 -0.14 14.02 15.02
N LEU A 66 -0.19 14.44 16.29
CA LEU A 66 0.14 13.59 17.46
C LEU A 66 -0.79 12.39 17.62
N ASP A 67 -2.06 12.52 17.25
CA ASP A 67 -3.06 11.46 17.26
C ASP A 67 -2.72 10.33 16.28
N ASN A 68 -2.09 10.66 15.15
CA ASN A 68 -1.65 9.68 14.17
C ASN A 68 -0.26 9.11 14.48
N ARG A 69 0.40 9.52 15.58
CA ARG A 69 1.70 8.99 16.00
C ARG A 69 1.54 8.05 17.19
N GLN A 70 2.32 6.98 17.21
CA GLN A 70 2.37 6.01 18.31
C GLN A 70 3.79 5.54 18.56
N LEU A 71 4.10 5.18 19.80
CA LEU A 71 5.35 4.51 20.15
C LEU A 71 5.23 2.99 20.01
N LEU A 72 6.14 2.38 19.26
CA LEU A 72 6.22 0.94 19.08
C LEU A 72 7.60 0.43 19.47
N CYS A 73 7.66 -0.77 20.05
CA CYS A 73 8.93 -1.47 20.20
C CYS A 73 9.43 -1.99 18.84
N PRO A 74 10.75 -2.26 18.69
CA PRO A 74 11.33 -2.62 17.39
C PRO A 74 10.67 -3.86 16.77
N LYS A 75 10.28 -4.83 17.60
CA LYS A 75 9.56 -6.04 17.16
C LYS A 75 8.22 -5.71 16.49
N HIS A 76 7.42 -4.86 17.13
CA HIS A 76 6.09 -4.50 16.63
C HIS A 76 6.17 -3.54 15.45
N ASN A 77 7.12 -2.61 15.45
CA ASN A 77 7.35 -1.73 14.31
C ASN A 77 7.75 -2.52 13.06
N LYS A 78 8.71 -3.45 13.18
CA LYS A 78 9.12 -4.34 12.08
C LYS A 78 7.95 -5.19 11.55
N LYS A 79 7.11 -5.72 12.44
CA LYS A 79 5.91 -6.49 12.07
C LYS A 79 4.92 -5.62 11.29
N LYS A 80 4.65 -4.40 11.75
CA LYS A 80 3.76 -3.46 11.06
C LYS A 80 4.28 -3.08 9.68
N GLY A 81 5.56 -2.73 9.55
CA GLY A 81 6.19 -2.43 8.27
C GLY A 81 6.10 -3.60 7.28
N THR A 82 6.32 -4.83 7.76
CA THR A 82 6.18 -6.05 6.94
C THR A 82 4.74 -6.25 6.46
N ALA A 83 3.76 -6.08 7.35
CA ALA A 83 2.34 -6.21 6.99
C ALA A 83 1.91 -5.17 5.94
N ILE A 84 2.37 -3.93 6.06
CA ILE A 84 2.10 -2.87 5.08
C ILE A 84 2.71 -3.23 3.72
N ARG A 85 3.96 -3.73 3.69
CA ARG A 85 4.62 -4.18 2.46
C ARG A 85 3.85 -5.32 1.78
N ILE A 86 3.38 -6.30 2.54
CA ILE A 86 2.59 -7.42 2.00
C ILE A 86 1.26 -6.91 1.44
N LYS A 87 0.53 -6.07 2.18
CA LYS A 87 -0.74 -5.47 1.70
C LYS A 87 -0.53 -4.64 0.43
N GLY A 88 0.51 -3.79 0.39
CA GLY A 88 0.85 -3.00 -0.80
C GLY A 88 1.23 -3.89 -1.99
N LYS A 89 1.96 -4.98 -1.75
CA LYS A 89 2.28 -5.97 -2.79
C LYS A 89 1.02 -6.68 -3.28
N LEU A 90 0.09 -7.07 -2.41
CA LEU A 90 -1.19 -7.68 -2.78
C LEU A 90 -2.05 -6.72 -3.62
N ILE A 91 -2.12 -5.43 -3.24
CA ILE A 91 -2.83 -4.41 -4.02
C ILE A 91 -2.15 -4.22 -5.39
N ARG A 92 -0.82 -4.24 -5.45
CA ARG A 92 -0.03 -4.13 -6.70
C ARG A 92 -0.09 -5.39 -7.57
N ILE A 93 -0.35 -6.57 -6.99
CA ILE A 93 -0.52 -7.85 -7.70
C ILE A 93 -1.98 -8.06 -8.13
N LYS A 94 -2.93 -7.16 -7.83
CA LYS A 94 -4.27 -7.25 -8.45
C LYS A 94 -4.10 -7.34 -9.98
N PRO A 95 -4.53 -8.44 -10.61
CA PRO A 95 -4.42 -8.58 -12.05
C PRO A 95 -5.24 -7.47 -12.70
N ARG A 96 -4.69 -6.91 -13.77
CA ARG A 96 -5.39 -6.06 -14.73
C ARG A 96 -6.50 -6.91 -15.36
N THR A 97 -7.61 -7.14 -14.65
CA THR A 97 -8.82 -7.69 -15.26
C THR A 97 -9.48 -6.58 -16.05
N VAL A 98 -8.91 -6.31 -17.22
CA VAL A 98 -9.57 -5.53 -18.26
C VAL A 98 -10.86 -6.27 -18.59
N LYS A 99 -11.99 -5.77 -18.09
CA LYS A 99 -13.31 -6.09 -18.64
C LYS A 99 -13.34 -5.56 -20.08
N LYS A 100 -12.91 -6.36 -21.06
CA LYS A 100 -13.41 -6.20 -22.43
C LYS A 100 -14.84 -6.78 -22.44
N LYS A 101 -15.82 -5.95 -22.07
CA LYS A 101 -17.20 -6.16 -22.53
C LYS A 101 -17.23 -5.76 -24.01
N GLY A 102 -17.67 -6.68 -24.85
CA GLY A 102 -17.62 -6.55 -26.30
C GLY A 102 -18.45 -5.40 -26.85
N SER A 103 -18.03 -4.90 -28.02
CA SER A 103 -18.90 -4.24 -28.97
C SER A 103 -18.66 -4.87 -30.34
N THR A 104 -19.59 -5.74 -30.72
CA THR A 104 -19.86 -6.07 -32.11
C THR A 104 -20.43 -4.83 -32.78
N THR A 105 -19.59 -4.07 -33.48
CA THR A 105 -20.07 -3.04 -34.41
C THR A 105 -19.49 -3.29 -35.80
N LYS A 106 -20.40 -3.70 -36.68
CA LYS A 106 -20.25 -3.82 -38.13
C LYS A 106 -19.43 -2.64 -38.70
N LYS A 107 -18.28 -2.93 -39.32
CA LYS A 107 -17.63 -1.95 -40.19
C LYS A 107 -18.08 -2.15 -41.63
N LYS A 108 -19.20 -1.49 -41.96
CA LYS A 108 -19.57 -1.16 -43.34
C LYS A 108 -18.52 -0.19 -43.87
N ARG A 109 -17.79 -0.55 -44.92
CA ARG A 109 -16.96 0.41 -45.68
C ARG A 109 -17.32 0.29 -47.15
N THR A 110 -18.10 1.26 -47.60
CA THR A 110 -18.50 1.47 -48.98
C THR A 110 -17.35 2.07 -49.78
N THR A 111 -17.04 1.40 -50.90
CA THR A 111 -16.71 1.94 -52.23
C THR A 111 -15.70 3.09 -52.35
N THR A 112 -14.56 2.86 -53.01
CA THR A 112 -14.27 3.41 -54.35
C THR A 112 -12.95 2.90 -54.95
N LYS A 113 -13.07 2.30 -56.15
CA LYS A 113 -12.16 2.27 -57.31
C LYS A 113 -10.64 2.06 -57.07
N ARG A 114 -10.14 0.87 -57.44
CA ARG A 114 -8.97 0.76 -58.33
C ARG A 114 -9.33 -0.14 -59.51
N LYS A 115 -9.12 0.41 -60.72
CA LYS A 115 -9.37 -0.21 -62.02
C LYS A 115 -8.36 -1.32 -62.32
N ALA A 116 -8.82 -2.24 -63.15
CA ALA A 116 -8.18 -3.43 -63.68
C ALA A 116 -6.90 -3.19 -64.49
N THR A 117 -6.03 -4.21 -64.52
CA THR A 117 -5.35 -4.65 -65.75
C THR A 117 -5.16 -6.17 -65.70
N THR A 118 -6.05 -6.86 -66.41
CA THR A 118 -5.98 -8.29 -66.73
C THR A 118 -4.96 -8.48 -67.86
N VAL A 119 -3.89 -9.24 -67.61
CA VAL A 119 -3.00 -9.71 -68.68
C VAL A 119 -3.58 -11.01 -69.25
N ARG A 120 -4.06 -10.95 -70.50
CA ARG A 120 -4.46 -12.09 -71.33
C ARG A 120 -3.23 -12.97 -71.62
N ARG A 121 -3.37 -14.29 -71.51
CA ARG A 121 -2.66 -15.25 -72.37
C ARG A 121 -3.58 -16.41 -72.77
N LYS A 122 -4.05 -16.27 -74.01
CA LYS A 122 -4.36 -17.22 -75.10
C LYS A 122 -5.15 -18.52 -74.84
N ALA A 123 -5.98 -18.77 -75.85
CA ALA A 123 -7.01 -19.80 -76.00
C ALA A 123 -6.53 -21.04 -76.75
N SER A 124 -7.29 -22.13 -76.60
CA SER A 124 -7.74 -23.07 -77.66
C SER A 124 -8.62 -24.15 -76.98
N THR A 125 -9.95 -24.15 -77.10
CA THR A 125 -10.75 -25.00 -78.03
C THR A 125 -10.19 -26.42 -78.17
N VAL A 126 -10.91 -27.51 -77.86
CA VAL A 126 -11.96 -28.10 -78.71
C VAL A 126 -12.94 -28.97 -77.90
N LYS A 127 -14.10 -29.16 -78.49
CA LYS A 127 -15.41 -29.64 -78.05
C LYS A 127 -15.57 -31.16 -78.28
N ARG A 128 -16.35 -31.79 -77.38
CA ARG A 128 -17.18 -33.02 -77.47
C ARG A 128 -17.16 -33.92 -78.74
N ARG A 129 -17.24 -35.22 -78.44
CA ARG A 129 -18.03 -36.33 -79.06
C ARG A 129 -17.69 -36.78 -80.49
N GLY A 130 -17.52 -38.10 -80.59
CA GLY A 130 -17.39 -38.94 -81.78
C GLY A 130 -16.91 -40.29 -81.32
#